data_AF-A0A520IT24-F1
#
_entry.id   AF-A0A520IT24-F1
#
_cell.length_a   1.000
_cell.length_b   1.000
_cell.length_c   1.000
_cell.angle_alpha   90.00
_cell.angle_beta   90.00
_cell.angle_gamma   90.00
#
_symmetry.space_group_name_H-M   'P 1'
#
loop_
_entity.id
_entity.type
_entity.pdbx_description
1 polymer ?
#
loop_
_entity_poly.entity_id
_entity_poly.type
_entity_poly.pdbx_seq_one_letter_code
_entity_poly.pdbx_strand_id
1 'polypeptide(L)'
;MSLTTIIKKNQLREQLPDAAHPALLRRIIELGSLPTVWNNVTTIRPRLLLTWVIPSITLMIGDQPRPALVHKEYLFSLQQNAHLYKDIVAMRGREFGDEYDNTPFDVLSILGMPCLVVTKQETGKQPIVISLEAFPEDEFYPETDLSFQSLTYTNFDWALYNSLSKTVREKMEKTPQFQQVLAQNPTRQPIAVDETAINLPL
;
A
#
# COMPACT_ATOMS: atom_id res chain seq x y z
N MET A 1 -42.48 -18.48 -24.87
CA MET A 1 -41.20 -17.79 -25.12
C MET A 1 -41.04 -16.73 -24.04
N SER A 2 -40.22 -16.98 -23.01
CA SER A 2 -39.92 -15.97 -22.00
C SER A 2 -38.42 -15.76 -21.97
N LEU A 3 -38.00 -14.53 -22.24
CA LEU A 3 -36.62 -14.09 -22.42
C LEU A 3 -35.89 -14.15 -21.07
N THR A 4 -34.98 -15.10 -20.93
CA THR A 4 -33.98 -15.10 -19.85
C THR A 4 -33.02 -13.94 -20.10
N THR A 5 -33.25 -12.81 -19.42
CA THR A 5 -32.28 -11.72 -19.35
C THR A 5 -31.05 -12.22 -18.60
N ILE A 6 -29.98 -12.49 -19.35
CA ILE A 6 -28.63 -12.72 -18.80
C ILE A 6 -28.16 -11.38 -18.24
N ILE A 7 -28.44 -11.13 -16.96
CA ILE A 7 -27.79 -10.04 -16.21
C ILE A 7 -26.34 -10.49 -16.03
N LYS A 8 -25.43 -9.95 -16.85
CA LYS A 8 -24.01 -9.91 -16.48
C LYS A 8 -23.97 -9.24 -15.10
N LYS A 9 -23.45 -9.91 -14.07
CA LYS A 9 -23.08 -9.30 -12.79
C LYS A 9 -22.06 -8.20 -13.09
N ASN A 10 -22.55 -7.02 -13.43
CA ASN A 10 -21.78 -5.80 -13.33
C ASN A 10 -21.71 -5.56 -11.83
N GLN A 11 -20.70 -6.14 -11.17
CA GLN A 11 -20.38 -5.76 -9.81
C GLN A 11 -20.01 -4.29 -9.87
N LEU A 12 -21.00 -3.43 -9.59
CA LEU A 12 -20.75 -2.05 -9.20
C LEU A 12 -19.78 -2.17 -8.02
N ARG A 13 -18.49 -2.00 -8.30
CA ARG A 13 -17.51 -1.80 -7.24
C ARG A 13 -17.95 -0.51 -6.57
N GLU A 14 -18.33 -0.63 -5.31
CA GLU A 14 -18.64 0.52 -4.48
C GLU A 14 -17.47 1.51 -4.61
N GLN A 15 -17.80 2.72 -5.07
CA GLN A 15 -16.80 3.74 -5.38
C GLN A 15 -16.43 4.44 -4.09
N LEU A 16 -15.13 4.54 -3.83
CA LEU A 16 -14.59 5.36 -2.78
C LEU A 16 -14.81 6.84 -3.15
N PRO A 17 -15.48 7.64 -2.30
CA PRO A 17 -15.76 9.03 -2.62
C PRO A 17 -14.50 9.85 -2.87
N ASP A 18 -14.56 10.77 -3.83
CA ASP A 18 -13.54 11.78 -4.07
C ASP A 18 -13.57 12.82 -2.94
N ALA A 19 -12.83 12.55 -1.86
CA ALA A 19 -12.81 13.38 -0.65
C ALA A 19 -11.54 13.11 0.17
N ALA A 20 -11.35 13.91 1.22
CA ALA A 20 -10.40 13.64 2.30
C ALA A 20 -11.03 12.69 3.32
N HIS A 21 -10.33 11.61 3.66
CA HIS A 21 -10.81 10.57 4.57
C HIS A 21 -9.87 10.41 5.77
N PRO A 22 -10.38 10.38 7.01
CA PRO A 22 -9.64 9.92 8.18
C PRO A 22 -9.13 8.48 7.97
N ALA A 23 -7.83 8.30 8.10
CA ALA A 23 -7.18 7.03 7.79
C ALA A 23 -5.98 6.75 8.71
N LEU A 24 -5.56 5.49 8.74
CA LEU A 24 -4.33 5.04 9.41
C LEU A 24 -3.38 4.44 8.39
N LEU A 25 -2.07 4.74 8.49
CA LEU A 25 -1.06 4.03 7.72
C LEU A 25 -0.95 2.58 8.21
N ARG A 26 -1.71 1.70 7.56
CA ARG A 26 -1.91 0.32 7.96
C ARG A 26 -0.71 -0.58 7.65
N ARG A 27 -0.04 -0.35 6.52
CA ARG A 27 0.96 -1.29 6.02
C ARG A 27 2.09 -0.63 5.25
N ILE A 28 3.31 -1.10 5.48
CA ILE A 28 4.53 -0.70 4.79
C ILE A 28 5.19 -1.96 4.21
N ILE A 29 5.36 -2.03 2.91
CA ILE A 29 6.01 -3.18 2.24
C ILE A 29 7.22 -2.68 1.46
N GLU A 30 8.38 -3.24 1.73
CA GLU A 30 9.53 -3.15 0.84
C GLU A 30 9.28 -4.02 -0.39
N LEU A 31 9.09 -3.39 -1.55
CA LEU A 31 8.91 -4.11 -2.82
C LEU A 31 10.24 -4.64 -3.38
N GLY A 32 11.36 -4.09 -2.90
CA GLY A 32 12.70 -4.36 -3.38
C GLY A 32 13.14 -3.37 -4.45
N SER A 33 14.28 -3.65 -5.07
CA SER A 33 14.84 -2.78 -6.10
C SER A 33 14.29 -3.11 -7.48
N LEU A 34 13.59 -2.16 -8.08
CA LEU A 34 12.88 -2.31 -9.35
C LEU A 34 13.41 -1.33 -10.40
N PRO A 35 13.36 -1.70 -11.69
CA PRO A 35 13.78 -0.81 -12.77
C PRO A 35 12.83 0.38 -12.91
N THR A 36 13.40 1.56 -13.06
CA THR A 36 12.70 2.80 -13.40
C THR A 36 13.33 3.35 -14.68
N VAL A 37 12.52 3.58 -15.71
CA VAL A 37 12.98 4.15 -16.97
C VAL A 37 12.69 5.65 -16.95
N TRP A 38 13.74 6.45 -17.08
CA TRP A 38 13.63 7.90 -17.21
C TRP A 38 14.59 8.37 -18.29
N ASN A 39 14.09 9.13 -19.27
CA ASN A 39 14.89 9.66 -20.38
C ASN A 39 15.75 8.59 -21.09
N ASN A 40 15.15 7.43 -21.40
CA ASN A 40 15.81 6.23 -21.97
C ASN A 40 16.94 5.63 -21.13
N VAL A 41 17.12 6.06 -19.87
CA VAL A 41 18.04 5.47 -18.91
C VAL A 41 17.27 4.61 -17.93
N THR A 42 17.59 3.32 -17.89
CA THR A 42 17.06 2.38 -16.90
C THR A 42 17.91 2.43 -15.65
N THR A 43 17.28 2.75 -14.54
CA THR A 43 17.92 2.81 -13.23
C THR A 43 17.22 1.87 -12.26
N ILE A 44 17.97 1.05 -11.54
CA ILE A 44 17.44 0.18 -10.50
C ILE A 44 17.37 0.95 -9.18
N ARG A 45 16.19 0.98 -8.56
CA ARG A 45 15.96 1.75 -7.33
C ARG A 45 15.02 1.03 -6.35
N PRO A 46 15.23 1.17 -5.03
CA PRO A 46 14.36 0.59 -4.01
C PRO A 46 12.97 1.22 -4.03
N ARG A 47 11.93 0.43 -3.80
CA ARG A 47 10.54 0.90 -3.77
C ARG A 47 9.79 0.43 -2.52
N LEU A 48 8.88 1.27 -2.06
CA LEU A 48 7.97 1.00 -0.95
C LEU A 48 6.52 1.02 -1.44
N LEU A 49 5.69 0.17 -0.87
CA LEU A 49 4.23 0.23 -1.00
C LEU A 49 3.65 0.60 0.36
N LEU A 50 3.04 1.78 0.45
CA LEU A 50 2.28 2.22 1.60
C LEU A 50 0.80 1.91 1.37
N THR A 51 0.12 1.37 2.37
CA THR A 51 -1.34 1.13 2.34
C THR A 51 -1.99 1.79 3.56
N TRP A 52 -3.01 2.59 3.32
CA TRP A 52 -3.86 3.19 4.33
C TRP A 52 -5.18 2.44 4.43
N VAL A 53 -5.71 2.36 5.65
CA VAL A 53 -7.09 1.92 5.91
C VAL A 53 -7.95 3.15 6.19
N ILE A 54 -9.15 3.18 5.61
CA ILE A 54 -10.19 4.17 5.87
C ILE A 54 -11.31 3.45 6.63
N PRO A 55 -11.33 3.48 7.97
CA PRO A 55 -12.21 2.62 8.76
C PRO A 55 -13.69 2.94 8.63
N SER A 56 -14.02 4.21 8.35
CA SER A 56 -15.40 4.70 8.21
C SER A 56 -16.10 4.21 6.95
N ILE A 57 -15.37 3.65 5.99
CA ILE A 57 -15.90 3.17 4.72
C ILE A 57 -15.75 1.65 4.66
N THR A 58 -16.86 0.95 4.57
CA THR A 58 -16.89 -0.50 4.35
C THR A 58 -17.19 -0.78 2.90
N LEU A 59 -16.39 -1.64 2.28
CA LEU A 59 -16.56 -2.13 0.92
C LEU A 59 -16.84 -3.63 0.95
N MET A 60 -17.68 -4.09 0.04
CA MET A 60 -17.93 -5.52 -0.16
C MET A 60 -16.88 -6.13 -1.09
N ILE A 61 -16.03 -7.01 -0.53
CA ILE A 61 -15.07 -7.81 -1.32
C ILE A 61 -15.61 -9.24 -1.36
N GLY A 62 -16.27 -9.58 -2.47
CA GLY A 62 -17.11 -10.78 -2.52
C GLY A 62 -18.33 -10.60 -1.59
N ASP A 63 -18.51 -11.54 -0.67
CA ASP A 63 -19.59 -11.51 0.33
C ASP A 63 -19.10 -11.09 1.72
N GLN A 64 -17.87 -10.58 1.83
CA GLN A 64 -17.25 -10.21 3.11
C GLN A 64 -17.10 -8.68 3.19
N PRO A 65 -17.71 -8.01 4.19
CA PRO A 65 -17.49 -6.59 4.42
C PRO A 65 -16.06 -6.37 4.92
N ARG A 66 -15.36 -5.39 4.33
CA ARG A 66 -14.01 -5.01 4.74
C ARG A 66 -13.85 -3.49 4.70
N PRO A 67 -13.05 -2.88 5.58
CA PRO A 67 -12.78 -1.46 5.48
C PRO A 67 -12.06 -1.14 4.17
N ALA A 68 -12.29 0.06 3.65
CA ALA A 68 -11.64 0.52 2.43
C ALA A 68 -10.13 0.64 2.63
N LEU A 69 -9.38 0.14 1.64
CA LEU A 69 -7.93 0.27 1.59
C LEU A 69 -7.55 1.06 0.35
N VAL A 70 -6.55 1.91 0.49
CA VAL A 70 -5.90 2.61 -0.63
C VAL A 70 -4.40 2.52 -0.47
N HIS A 71 -3.67 2.50 -1.56
CA HIS A 71 -2.22 2.34 -1.55
C HIS A 71 -1.53 3.28 -2.53
N LYS A 72 -0.26 3.55 -2.26
CA LYS A 72 0.62 4.31 -3.13
C LYS A 72 2.01 3.73 -3.09
N GLU A 73 2.58 3.57 -4.27
CA GLU A 73 3.93 3.06 -4.46
C GLU A 73 4.91 4.23 -4.58
N TYR A 74 6.05 4.12 -3.89
CA TYR A 74 7.07 5.15 -3.84
C TYR A 74 8.42 4.61 -4.26
N LEU A 75 9.21 5.47 -4.92
CA LEU A 75 10.66 5.36 -4.85
C LEU A 75 11.09 5.60 -3.39
N PHE A 76 11.90 4.72 -2.82
CA PHE A 76 12.44 4.95 -1.48
C PHE A 76 13.57 5.99 -1.55
N SER A 77 13.17 7.26 -1.42
CA SER A 77 14.05 8.42 -1.37
C SER A 77 13.47 9.43 -0.40
N LEU A 78 14.29 9.88 0.54
CA LEU A 78 13.97 10.92 1.52
C LEU A 78 14.69 12.24 1.20
N GLN A 79 15.07 12.45 -0.07
CA GLN A 79 15.49 13.77 -0.53
C GLN A 79 14.29 14.72 -0.55
N GLN A 80 14.49 16.01 -0.24
CA GLN A 80 13.41 17.00 -0.10
C GLN A 80 12.43 17.05 -1.29
N ASN A 81 12.93 16.78 -2.50
CA ASN A 81 12.12 16.79 -3.72
C ASN A 81 11.37 15.48 -4.00
N ALA A 82 11.68 14.39 -3.29
CA ALA A 82 11.08 13.08 -3.49
C ALA A 82 9.62 13.05 -3.00
N HIS A 83 8.79 12.26 -3.69
CA HIS A 83 7.38 12.11 -3.32
C HIS A 83 7.19 11.52 -1.92
N LEU A 84 8.00 10.51 -1.56
CA LEU A 84 7.93 9.91 -0.23
C LEU A 84 8.24 10.92 0.87
N TYR A 85 9.28 11.74 0.69
CA TYR A 85 9.61 12.82 1.62
C TYR A 85 8.42 13.76 1.83
N LYS A 86 7.86 14.29 0.73
CA LYS A 86 6.76 15.26 0.78
C LYS A 86 5.53 14.71 1.49
N ASP A 87 5.18 13.46 1.17
CA ASP A 87 4.02 12.80 1.75
C ASP A 87 4.23 12.46 3.24
N ILE A 88 5.46 12.11 3.67
CA ILE A 88 5.78 11.94 5.10
C ILE A 88 5.67 13.27 5.85
N VAL A 89 6.22 14.36 5.31
CA VAL A 89 6.10 15.70 5.91
C VAL A 89 4.64 16.11 6.03
N ALA A 90 3.85 15.88 4.97
CA ALA A 90 2.44 16.23 4.96
C ALA A 90 1.64 15.44 6.00
N MET A 91 1.84 14.12 6.12
CA MET A 91 1.20 13.29 7.17
C MET A 91 1.64 13.72 8.58
N ARG A 92 2.91 14.09 8.77
CA ARG A 92 3.45 14.53 10.07
C ARG A 92 2.99 15.93 10.47
N GLY A 93 2.58 16.76 9.52
CA GLY A 93 2.29 18.18 9.74
C GLY A 93 3.52 19.04 10.05
N ARG A 94 4.74 18.50 9.90
CA ARG A 94 6.01 19.20 10.14
C ARG A 94 7.13 18.63 9.30
N GLU A 95 8.08 19.51 8.95
CA GLU A 95 9.28 19.12 8.20
C GLU A 95 10.17 18.16 9.01
N PHE A 96 11.11 17.52 8.34
CA PHE A 96 12.20 16.83 9.02
C PHE A 96 13.13 17.90 9.61
N GLY A 97 13.30 17.92 10.93
CA GLY A 97 14.24 18.81 11.59
C GLY A 97 15.59 18.15 11.85
N ASP A 98 16.42 18.85 12.64
CA ASP A 98 17.78 18.46 13.03
C ASP A 98 17.84 17.05 13.66
N GLU A 99 16.71 16.52 14.16
CA GLU A 99 16.63 15.17 14.71
C GLU A 99 17.03 14.07 13.70
N TYR A 100 17.02 14.37 12.40
CA TYR A 100 17.41 13.44 11.33
C TYR A 100 18.70 13.81 10.58
N ASP A 101 19.42 14.85 11.02
CA ASP A 101 20.67 15.27 10.36
C ASP A 101 21.78 14.22 10.45
N ASN A 102 21.81 13.47 11.55
CA ASN A 102 22.82 12.45 11.83
C ASN A 102 22.23 11.04 11.98
N THR A 103 20.90 10.90 11.92
CA THR A 103 20.21 9.62 12.11
C THR A 103 19.26 9.39 10.94
N PRO A 104 19.41 8.28 10.18
CA PRO A 104 18.47 7.94 9.12
C PRO A 104 17.04 7.82 9.68
N PHE A 105 16.09 8.51 9.05
CA PHE A 105 14.68 8.37 9.39
C PHE A 105 14.22 6.92 9.18
N ASP A 106 13.68 6.32 10.24
CA ASP A 106 13.04 5.01 10.16
C ASP A 106 11.61 5.17 9.64
N VAL A 107 11.36 4.72 8.40
CA VAL A 107 10.02 4.75 7.80
C VAL A 107 9.02 3.87 8.56
N LEU A 108 9.48 2.86 9.32
CA LEU A 108 8.57 2.06 10.13
C LEU A 108 7.98 2.85 11.31
N SER A 109 8.63 3.96 11.72
CA SER A 109 8.15 4.82 12.81
C SER A 109 6.81 5.51 12.53
N ILE A 110 6.39 5.57 11.26
CA ILE A 110 5.09 6.15 10.86
C ILE A 110 3.99 5.09 10.68
N LEU A 111 4.28 3.81 10.93
CA LEU A 111 3.26 2.78 10.89
C LEU A 111 2.20 3.05 11.96
N GLY A 112 0.92 3.00 11.56
CA GLY A 112 -0.21 3.38 12.42
C GLY A 112 -0.44 4.89 12.53
N MET A 113 0.35 5.73 11.86
CA MET A 113 0.16 7.18 11.88
C MET A 113 -1.22 7.56 11.31
N PRO A 114 -2.01 8.34 12.04
CA PRO A 114 -3.27 8.90 11.54
C PRO A 114 -2.97 10.04 10.57
N CYS A 115 -3.76 10.11 9.50
CA CYS A 115 -3.67 11.16 8.50
C CYS A 115 -5.01 11.32 7.77
N LEU A 116 -5.14 12.41 7.02
CA LEU A 116 -6.19 12.54 6.02
C LEU A 116 -5.64 12.05 4.68
N VAL A 117 -6.34 11.09 4.08
CA VAL A 117 -6.01 10.58 2.75
C VAL A 117 -7.02 11.13 1.76
N VAL A 118 -6.56 11.95 0.82
CA VAL A 118 -7.41 12.48 -0.25
C VAL A 118 -7.38 11.51 -1.42
N THR A 119 -8.55 10.97 -1.76
CA THR A 119 -8.67 9.95 -2.81
C THR A 119 -9.39 10.47 -4.04
N LYS A 120 -9.10 9.85 -5.18
CA LYS A 120 -9.88 10.03 -6.40
C LYS A 120 -10.10 8.70 -7.10
N GLN A 121 -11.31 8.46 -7.58
CA GLN A 121 -11.63 7.25 -8.32
C GLN A 121 -12.35 7.56 -9.64
N GLU A 122 -11.67 7.28 -10.75
CA GLU A 122 -12.32 7.28 -12.07
C GLU A 122 -13.21 6.03 -12.23
N THR A 123 -14.34 6.18 -12.92
CA THR A 123 -15.29 5.09 -13.16
C THR A 123 -14.60 3.84 -13.73
N GLY A 124 -14.74 2.71 -13.03
CA GLY A 124 -14.15 1.44 -13.42
C GLY A 124 -12.66 1.28 -13.10
N LYS A 125 -12.00 2.28 -12.50
CA LYS A 125 -10.61 2.21 -12.03
C LYS A 125 -10.54 2.06 -10.52
N GLN A 126 -9.36 1.68 -10.01
CA GLN A 126 -9.09 1.68 -8.58
C GLN A 126 -8.91 3.13 -8.07
N PRO A 127 -9.31 3.42 -6.82
CA PRO A 127 -9.01 4.69 -6.20
C PRO A 127 -7.50 4.93 -6.11
N ILE A 128 -7.08 6.18 -6.29
CA ILE A 128 -5.70 6.62 -6.12
C ILE A 128 -5.60 7.62 -4.98
N VAL A 129 -4.46 7.63 -4.29
CA VAL A 129 -4.11 8.67 -3.31
C VAL A 129 -3.55 9.88 -4.04
N ILE A 130 -4.21 11.02 -3.92
CA ILE A 130 -3.79 12.29 -4.55
C ILE A 130 -2.89 13.09 -3.62
N SER A 131 -3.32 13.27 -2.38
CA SER A 131 -2.58 14.00 -1.35
C SER A 131 -2.80 13.37 0.01
N LEU A 132 -1.91 13.72 0.92
CA LEU A 132 -1.93 13.35 2.32
C LEU A 132 -1.82 14.62 3.14
N GLU A 133 -2.52 14.67 4.26
CA GLU A 133 -2.49 15.81 5.18
C GLU A 133 -2.44 15.30 6.62
N ALA A 134 -1.95 16.14 7.52
CA ALA A 134 -1.91 15.84 8.94
C ALA A 134 -3.32 15.64 9.48
N PHE A 135 -3.48 14.67 10.38
CA PHE A 135 -4.72 14.51 11.10
C PHE A 135 -4.85 15.60 12.18
N PRO A 136 -5.97 16.31 12.31
CA PRO A 136 -6.16 17.34 13.33
C PRO A 136 -6.06 16.77 14.76
N GLU A 137 -5.34 17.44 15.66
CA GLU A 137 -5.11 16.96 17.04
C GLU A 137 -6.38 16.92 17.90
N ASP A 138 -7.37 17.77 17.61
CA ASP A 138 -8.62 17.88 18.37
C ASP A 138 -9.72 16.90 17.89
N GLU A 139 -9.42 16.02 16.94
CA GLU A 139 -10.36 15.02 16.42
C GLU A 139 -10.17 13.64 17.08
N PHE A 140 -11.25 12.84 17.10
CA PHE A 140 -11.14 11.44 17.49
C PHE A 140 -10.33 10.68 16.44
N TYR A 141 -9.24 10.06 16.88
CA TYR A 141 -8.40 9.25 16.00
C TYR A 141 -9.23 8.15 15.32
N PRO A 142 -8.99 7.88 14.02
CA PRO A 142 -9.61 6.74 13.36
C PRO A 142 -9.16 5.44 14.06
N GLU A 143 -10.10 4.53 14.31
CA GLU A 143 -9.85 3.23 14.93
C GLU A 143 -10.00 2.10 13.91
N THR A 144 -9.20 1.03 14.05
CA THR A 144 -9.30 -0.14 13.16
C THR A 144 -8.95 -1.43 13.90
N ASP A 145 -9.71 -2.49 13.63
CA ASP A 145 -9.41 -3.85 14.12
C ASP A 145 -8.36 -4.57 13.27
N LEU A 146 -7.96 -3.98 12.14
CA LEU A 146 -6.89 -4.55 11.34
C LEU A 146 -5.55 -4.37 12.08
N SER A 147 -4.74 -5.45 12.14
CA SER A 147 -3.38 -5.39 12.72
C SER A 147 -2.51 -4.32 12.05
N PHE A 148 -1.31 -3.97 12.50
CA PHE A 148 -0.37 -3.20 11.66
C PHE A 148 0.67 -4.14 11.07
N GLN A 149 1.12 -3.91 9.84
CA GLN A 149 2.03 -4.83 9.14
C GLN A 149 3.19 -4.09 8.48
N SER A 150 4.38 -4.65 8.63
CA SER A 150 5.56 -4.26 7.86
C SER A 150 6.19 -5.52 7.26
N LEU A 151 6.54 -5.48 5.98
CA LEU A 151 7.36 -6.51 5.35
C LEU A 151 8.66 -5.89 4.87
N THR A 152 9.79 -6.31 5.44
CA THR A 152 11.14 -5.86 5.09
C THR A 152 12.01 -7.04 4.68
N TYR A 153 13.07 -6.78 3.92
CA TYR A 153 14.03 -7.82 3.55
C TYR A 153 15.00 -8.20 4.68
N THR A 154 15.13 -7.37 5.72
CA THR A 154 16.00 -7.66 6.88
C THR A 154 15.42 -8.76 7.77
N ASN A 155 14.10 -8.77 7.99
CA ASN A 155 13.42 -9.81 8.75
C ASN A 155 12.16 -10.25 7.98
N PHE A 156 12.36 -11.13 7.00
CA PHE A 156 11.34 -11.45 6.00
C PHE A 156 10.23 -12.37 6.55
N ASP A 157 9.02 -11.83 6.69
CA ASP A 157 7.83 -12.58 7.10
C ASP A 157 7.15 -13.27 5.90
N TRP A 158 7.34 -14.58 5.83
CA TRP A 158 6.76 -15.43 4.79
C TRP A 158 5.24 -15.56 4.88
N ALA A 159 4.66 -15.53 6.08
CA ALA A 159 3.21 -15.62 6.24
C ALA A 159 2.54 -14.34 5.71
N LEU A 160 3.12 -13.19 6.04
CA LEU A 160 2.69 -11.90 5.50
C LEU A 160 2.90 -11.85 3.98
N TYR A 161 4.08 -12.25 3.46
CA TYR A 161 4.34 -12.31 2.02
C TYR A 161 3.27 -13.13 1.27
N ASN A 162 2.96 -14.34 1.74
CA ASN A 162 1.98 -15.22 1.10
C ASN A 162 0.55 -14.65 1.12
N SER A 163 0.24 -13.76 2.07
CA SER A 163 -1.05 -13.06 2.13
C SER A 163 -1.16 -11.87 1.16
N LEU A 164 -0.05 -11.44 0.55
CA LEU A 164 -0.05 -10.32 -0.40
C LEU A 164 -0.72 -10.70 -1.73
N SER A 165 -1.24 -9.69 -2.42
CA SER A 165 -1.82 -9.86 -3.74
C SER A 165 -0.79 -10.41 -4.73
N LYS A 166 -1.26 -11.17 -5.73
CA LYS A 166 -0.42 -11.73 -6.80
C LYS A 166 0.46 -10.66 -7.44
N THR A 167 -0.11 -9.50 -7.74
CA THR A 167 0.63 -8.38 -8.35
C THR A 167 1.79 -7.88 -7.48
N VAL A 168 1.62 -7.80 -6.15
CA VAL A 168 2.72 -7.38 -5.26
C VAL A 168 3.79 -8.46 -5.19
N ARG A 169 3.40 -9.73 -5.04
CA ARG A 169 4.34 -10.85 -5.02
C ARG A 169 5.16 -10.96 -6.29
N GLU A 170 4.51 -10.91 -7.45
CA GLU A 170 5.19 -10.94 -8.75
C GLU A 170 6.17 -9.78 -8.95
N LYS A 171 5.90 -8.60 -8.36
CA LYS A 171 6.87 -7.50 -8.35
C LYS A 171 8.07 -7.85 -7.49
N MET A 172 7.85 -8.32 -6.27
CA MET A 172 8.91 -8.68 -5.33
C MET A 172 9.81 -9.80 -5.87
N GLU A 173 9.22 -10.83 -6.48
CA GLU A 173 9.94 -11.99 -7.04
C GLU A 173 10.98 -11.61 -8.11
N LYS A 174 10.75 -10.48 -8.81
CA LYS A 174 11.67 -9.97 -9.85
C LYS A 174 12.86 -9.19 -9.27
N THR A 175 12.92 -8.99 -7.95
CA THR A 175 13.95 -8.16 -7.32
C THR A 175 15.15 -8.98 -6.84
N PRO A 176 16.37 -8.42 -6.87
CA PRO A 176 17.56 -9.08 -6.32
C PRO A 176 17.41 -9.45 -4.84
N GLN A 177 16.72 -8.61 -4.07
CA GLN A 177 16.51 -8.83 -2.64
C GLN A 177 15.68 -10.09 -2.36
N PHE A 178 14.63 -10.32 -3.15
CA PHE A 178 13.83 -11.53 -2.98
C PHE A 178 14.60 -12.80 -3.37
N GLN A 179 15.43 -12.72 -4.42
CA GLN A 179 16.33 -13.82 -4.79
C GLN A 179 17.32 -14.17 -3.67
N GLN A 180 17.83 -13.16 -2.94
CA GLN A 180 18.67 -13.37 -1.77
C GLN A 180 17.91 -14.06 -0.63
N VAL A 181 16.67 -13.66 -0.35
CA VAL A 181 15.82 -14.29 0.65
C VAL A 181 15.59 -15.78 0.33
N LEU A 182 15.33 -16.11 -0.94
CA LEU A 182 15.18 -17.49 -1.41
C LEU A 182 16.48 -18.29 -1.24
N ALA A 183 17.62 -17.71 -1.60
CA ALA A 183 18.92 -18.37 -1.47
C ALA A 183 19.27 -18.69 0.00
N GLN A 184 18.86 -17.83 0.93
CA GLN A 184 19.06 -18.02 2.37
C GLN A 184 18.08 -19.03 2.99
N ASN A 185 16.91 -19.23 2.39
CA ASN A 185 15.86 -20.11 2.91
C ASN A 185 15.31 -21.05 1.82
N PRO A 186 16.14 -21.98 1.29
CA PRO A 186 15.79 -22.75 0.09
C PRO A 186 14.58 -23.68 0.23
N THR A 187 14.19 -24.03 1.46
CA THR A 187 12.99 -24.84 1.75
C THR A 187 11.69 -24.02 1.77
N ARG A 188 11.77 -22.68 1.80
CA ARG A 188 10.61 -21.78 1.70
C ARG A 188 10.52 -21.24 0.28
N GLN A 189 9.59 -21.79 -0.49
CA GLN A 189 9.26 -21.32 -1.84
C GLN A 189 7.91 -20.59 -1.84
N PRO A 190 7.70 -19.63 -2.77
CA PRO A 190 6.39 -19.00 -2.95
C PRO A 190 5.33 -20.07 -3.21
N ILE A 191 4.21 -19.99 -2.49
CA ILE A 191 3.09 -20.89 -2.74
C ILE A 191 2.43 -20.48 -4.05
N ALA A 192 2.36 -21.42 -5.01
CA ALA A 192 1.61 -21.25 -6.25
C ALA A 192 0.16 -20.89 -5.90
N VAL A 193 -0.30 -19.73 -6.40
CA VAL A 193 -1.64 -19.23 -6.09
C VAL A 193 -2.65 -19.99 -6.93
N ASP A 194 -3.53 -20.76 -6.30
CA ASP A 194 -4.74 -21.29 -6.95
C ASP A 194 -5.62 -20.10 -7.38
N GLU A 195 -5.92 -20.02 -8.67
CA GLU A 195 -6.60 -18.89 -9.32
C GLU A 195 -8.04 -18.65 -8.82
N THR A 196 -8.56 -19.51 -7.95
CA THR A 196 -9.92 -19.44 -7.42
C THR A 196 -10.06 -18.65 -6.12
N ALA A 197 -8.96 -18.33 -5.43
CA ALA A 197 -9.01 -17.65 -4.13
C ALA A 197 -8.24 -16.33 -4.15
N ILE A 198 -9.00 -15.24 -3.96
CA ILE A 198 -8.50 -13.93 -3.50
C ILE A 198 -7.83 -13.10 -4.61
N ASN A 199 -8.66 -12.61 -5.54
CA ASN A 199 -8.46 -11.25 -6.05
C ASN A 199 -8.70 -10.27 -4.90
N LEU A 200 -7.71 -10.11 -4.02
CA LEU A 200 -7.69 -8.98 -3.10
C LEU A 200 -7.38 -7.74 -3.94
N PRO A 201 -8.33 -6.80 -4.11
CA PRO A 201 -7.94 -5.49 -4.60
C PRO A 201 -6.99 -4.89 -3.57
N LEU A 202 -5.82 -4.46 -4.04
CA LEU A 202 -4.98 -3.52 -3.32
C LEU A 202 -5.72 -2.19 -3.18
#